data_AF-A0A943KEP6-F1
#
_entry.id   AF-A0A943KEP6-F1
#
_cell.length_a   1.000
_cell.length_b   1.000
_cell.length_c   1.000
_cell.angle_alpha   90.00
_cell.angle_beta   90.00
_cell.angle_gamma   90.00
#
_symmetry.space_group_name_H-M   'P 1'
#
loop_
_entity.id
_entity.type
_entity.pdbx_description
1 polymer ?
#
loop_
_entity_poly.entity_id
_entity_poly.type
_entity_poly.pdbx_seq_one_letter_code
_entity_poly.pdbx_strand_id
1 'polypeptide(L)'
;MGKLNQIDKTAESKGSGIVTLWQFVKFIFVSLGACIVQFTVLAILYNIPAIKELSTTPFHWFVFNYPVLEGQRCGLALFISANTANVVAQIVAFFINKEKTFRSGANTAVTLPIYIIFTVALVCFSAWLNPVIFQLCVNQFSLSSGPALTIATAVCSMLQFFLYFPVDKILFKKKKAEKETIKA
;
A
#
# COMPACT_ATOMS: atom_id res chain seq x y z
N MET A 1 -7.76 -25.69 -16.84
CA MET A 1 -8.39 -24.51 -16.19
C MET A 1 -8.05 -24.58 -14.70
N GLY A 2 -7.28 -23.62 -14.18
CA GLY A 2 -6.55 -23.75 -12.91
C GLY A 2 -7.42 -23.74 -11.64
N LYS A 3 -6.91 -24.34 -10.56
CA LYS A 3 -7.57 -24.49 -9.24
C LYS A 3 -8.18 -23.19 -8.68
N LEU A 4 -7.57 -22.03 -8.94
CA LEU A 4 -8.08 -20.72 -8.52
C LEU A 4 -9.45 -20.38 -9.11
N ASN A 5 -9.71 -20.72 -10.38
CA ASN A 5 -10.99 -20.44 -11.01
C ASN A 5 -12.12 -21.31 -10.44
N GLN A 6 -11.81 -22.51 -9.97
CA GLN A 6 -12.78 -23.38 -9.29
C GLN A 6 -13.16 -22.82 -7.92
N ILE A 7 -12.19 -22.30 -7.16
CA ILE A 7 -12.44 -21.65 -5.86
C ILE A 7 -13.27 -20.38 -6.03
N ASP A 8 -12.95 -19.56 -7.04
CA ASP A 8 -13.75 -18.36 -7.37
C ASP A 8 -15.23 -18.73 -7.63
N LYS A 9 -15.50 -19.72 -8.50
CA LYS A 9 -16.87 -20.18 -8.80
C LYS A 9 -17.58 -20.75 -7.58
N THR A 10 -16.86 -21.45 -6.72
CA THR A 10 -17.40 -22.02 -5.47
C THR A 10 -17.74 -20.92 -4.45
N ALA A 11 -16.95 -19.84 -4.38
CA ALA A 11 -17.27 -18.71 -3.54
C ALA A 11 -18.52 -17.97 -4.06
N GLU A 12 -18.63 -17.80 -5.39
CA GLU A 12 -19.78 -17.15 -6.03
C GLU A 12 -21.10 -17.90 -5.80
N SER A 13 -21.07 -19.24 -5.76
CA SER A 13 -22.27 -20.05 -5.50
C SER A 13 -22.76 -20.01 -4.05
N LYS A 14 -21.94 -19.52 -3.11
CA LYS A 14 -22.24 -19.50 -1.67
C LYS A 14 -22.65 -18.13 -1.12
N GLY A 15 -22.80 -17.12 -1.99
CA GLY A 15 -23.35 -15.81 -1.65
C GLY A 15 -22.32 -14.70 -1.37
N SER A 16 -22.81 -13.46 -1.24
CA SER A 16 -22.01 -12.23 -1.27
C SER A 16 -20.99 -12.08 -0.12
N GLY A 17 -21.31 -12.62 1.07
CA GLY A 17 -20.41 -12.62 2.22
C GLY A 17 -19.16 -13.46 1.99
N ILE A 18 -19.32 -14.68 1.46
CA ILE A 18 -18.22 -15.61 1.17
C ILE A 18 -17.36 -15.08 0.01
N VAL A 19 -17.97 -14.46 -1.01
CA VAL A 19 -17.22 -13.77 -2.07
C VAL A 19 -16.35 -12.65 -1.50
N THR A 20 -16.89 -11.84 -0.58
CA THR A 20 -16.14 -10.75 0.06
C THR A 20 -14.98 -11.29 0.89
N LEU A 21 -15.19 -12.35 1.66
CA LEU A 21 -14.13 -13.00 2.44
C LEU A 21 -13.03 -13.55 1.52
N TRP A 22 -13.39 -14.20 0.42
CA TRP A 22 -12.42 -14.70 -0.54
C TRP A 22 -11.63 -13.58 -1.23
N GLN A 23 -12.31 -12.48 -1.58
CA GLN A 23 -11.64 -11.27 -2.08
C GLN A 23 -10.66 -10.71 -1.06
N PHE A 24 -11.02 -10.69 0.23
CA PHE A 24 -10.13 -10.25 1.30
C PHE A 24 -8.90 -11.15 1.44
N VAL A 25 -9.07 -12.47 1.36
CA VAL A 25 -7.94 -13.42 1.35
C VAL A 25 -7.01 -13.16 0.17
N LYS A 26 -7.52 -13.00 -1.05
CA LYS A 26 -6.71 -12.67 -2.22
C LYS A 26 -5.98 -11.32 -2.03
N PHE A 27 -6.68 -10.32 -1.50
CA PHE A 27 -6.13 -9.01 -1.18
C PHE A 27 -4.95 -9.08 -0.19
N ILE A 28 -5.00 -9.95 0.83
CA ILE A 28 -3.88 -10.17 1.75
C ILE A 28 -2.63 -10.62 0.99
N PHE A 29 -2.73 -11.63 0.11
CA PHE A 29 -1.59 -12.11 -0.67
C PHE A 29 -1.04 -11.04 -1.61
N VAL A 30 -1.91 -10.25 -2.25
CA VAL A 30 -1.49 -9.13 -3.09
C VAL A 30 -0.77 -8.06 -2.27
N SER A 31 -1.26 -7.75 -1.08
CA SER A 31 -0.66 -6.76 -0.18
C SER A 31 0.71 -7.19 0.33
N LEU A 32 0.89 -8.49 0.64
CA LEU A 32 2.20 -9.05 0.97
C LEU A 32 3.17 -8.97 -0.22
N GLY A 33 2.69 -9.24 -1.44
CA GLY A 33 3.47 -9.05 -2.67
C GLY A 33 3.88 -7.58 -2.87
N ALA A 34 2.97 -6.64 -2.65
CA ALA A 34 3.25 -5.22 -2.73
C ALA A 34 4.28 -4.77 -1.68
N CYS A 35 4.22 -5.32 -0.47
CA CYS A 35 5.22 -5.08 0.57
C CYS A 35 6.63 -5.49 0.10
N ILE A 36 6.76 -6.66 -0.53
CA ILE A 36 8.04 -7.11 -1.11
C ILE A 36 8.51 -6.15 -2.21
N VAL A 37 7.61 -5.71 -3.09
CA VAL A 37 7.93 -4.70 -4.12
C VAL A 37 8.40 -3.40 -3.48
N GLN A 38 7.73 -2.92 -2.44
CA GLN A 38 8.10 -1.69 -1.74
C GLN A 38 9.52 -1.77 -1.19
N PHE A 39 9.85 -2.83 -0.46
CA PHE A 39 11.20 -3.00 0.09
C PHE A 39 12.25 -3.17 -1.00
N THR A 40 11.92 -3.83 -2.10
CA THR A 40 12.82 -4.02 -3.24
C THR A 40 13.11 -2.68 -3.92
N VAL A 41 12.08 -1.90 -4.21
CA VAL A 41 12.22 -0.57 -4.84
C VAL A 41 12.97 0.38 -3.91
N LEU A 42 12.66 0.37 -2.61
CA LEU A 42 13.39 1.16 -1.61
C LEU A 42 14.89 0.81 -1.62
N ALA A 43 15.23 -0.48 -1.60
CA ALA A 43 16.62 -0.93 -1.64
C ALA A 43 17.34 -0.52 -2.93
N ILE A 44 16.65 -0.58 -4.08
CA ILE A 44 17.20 -0.14 -5.38
C ILE A 44 17.45 1.37 -5.36
N LEU A 45 16.46 2.18 -4.97
CA LEU A 45 16.56 3.65 -4.94
C LEU A 45 17.71 4.09 -4.05
N TYR A 46 17.85 3.43 -2.91
CA TYR A 46 18.98 3.64 -2.02
C TYR A 46 20.32 3.28 -2.64
N ASN A 47 20.43 2.34 -3.56
CA ASN A 47 21.72 2.06 -4.18
C ASN A 47 22.17 3.11 -5.21
N ILE A 48 21.29 4.03 -5.60
CA ILE A 48 21.59 5.12 -6.54
C ILE A 48 22.46 6.20 -5.84
N PRO A 49 23.67 6.51 -6.34
CA PRO A 49 24.56 7.51 -5.73
C PRO A 49 23.91 8.88 -5.51
N ALA A 50 23.20 9.39 -6.53
CA ALA A 50 22.49 10.67 -6.45
C ALA A 50 21.45 10.71 -5.31
N ILE A 51 20.80 9.58 -5.00
CA ILE A 51 19.87 9.50 -3.86
C ILE A 51 20.63 9.44 -2.54
N LYS A 52 21.76 8.73 -2.47
CA LYS A 52 22.59 8.64 -1.26
C LYS A 52 23.07 10.02 -0.81
N GLU A 53 23.51 10.85 -1.76
CA GLU A 53 24.00 12.21 -1.50
C GLU A 53 22.94 13.10 -0.84
N LEU A 54 21.66 12.85 -1.11
CA LEU A 54 20.55 13.59 -0.48
C LEU A 54 20.31 13.23 0.99
N SER A 55 21.05 12.26 1.55
CA SER A 55 20.87 11.85 2.96
C SER A 55 21.37 12.91 3.94
N THR A 56 22.23 13.84 3.48
CA THR A 56 22.73 14.98 4.25
C THR A 56 21.85 16.23 4.11
N THR A 57 20.78 16.15 3.32
CA THR A 57 19.86 17.26 3.09
C THR A 57 18.60 17.07 3.94
N PRO A 58 18.31 17.93 4.93
CA PRO A 58 17.06 17.85 5.68
C PRO A 58 15.87 18.19 4.77
N PHE A 59 14.72 17.57 5.02
CA PHE A 59 13.50 17.87 4.28
C PHE A 59 12.33 18.14 5.22
N HIS A 60 11.80 19.37 5.12
CA HIS A 60 10.64 19.82 5.87
C HIS A 60 9.67 20.50 4.92
N TRP A 61 8.50 19.91 4.72
CA TRP A 61 7.45 20.49 3.89
C TRP A 61 6.10 19.91 4.28
N PHE A 62 5.12 20.78 4.52
CA PHE A 62 3.78 20.38 4.95
C PHE A 62 3.81 19.47 6.20
N VAL A 63 3.25 18.27 6.14
CA VAL A 63 3.26 17.28 7.24
C VAL A 63 4.52 16.42 7.27
N PHE A 64 5.43 16.60 6.32
CA PHE A 64 6.65 15.81 6.23
C PHE A 64 7.79 16.47 7.00
N ASN A 65 8.42 15.69 7.87
CA ASN A 65 9.58 16.08 8.65
C ASN A 65 10.61 14.94 8.63
N TYR A 66 11.65 15.10 7.80
CA TYR A 66 12.75 14.16 7.66
C TYR A 66 14.05 14.85 8.07
N PRO A 67 14.44 14.78 9.35
CA PRO A 67 15.70 15.34 9.81
C PRO A 67 16.89 14.53 9.28
N VAL A 68 18.06 15.16 9.31
CA VAL A 68 19.33 14.48 9.08
C VAL A 68 19.84 13.93 10.41
N LEU A 69 20.18 12.65 10.41
CA LEU A 69 20.79 11.91 11.49
C LEU A 69 22.12 11.37 10.95
N GLU A 70 23.21 11.78 11.58
CA GLU A 70 24.56 11.45 11.13
C GLU A 70 24.76 9.93 11.07
N GLY A 71 25.36 9.45 9.99
CA GLY A 71 25.57 8.01 9.75
C GLY A 71 24.30 7.22 9.36
N GLN A 72 23.13 7.86 9.23
CA GLN A 72 21.89 7.20 8.81
C GLN A 72 21.38 7.66 7.44
N ARG A 73 20.58 6.80 6.80
CA ARG A 73 19.94 7.08 5.51
C ARG A 73 18.61 7.78 5.75
N CYS A 74 18.66 9.09 5.90
CA CYS A 74 17.57 9.93 6.36
C CYS A 74 17.43 11.17 5.45
N GLY A 75 16.84 12.26 5.94
CA GLY A 75 16.68 13.48 5.13
C GLY A 75 15.85 13.28 3.86
N LEU A 76 16.16 14.07 2.85
CA LEU A 76 15.50 14.07 1.54
C LEU A 76 15.62 12.72 0.82
N ALA A 77 16.72 12.00 1.01
CA ALA A 77 16.90 10.65 0.46
C ALA A 77 15.82 9.67 0.95
N LEU A 78 15.54 9.66 2.25
CA LEU A 78 14.50 8.80 2.83
C LEU A 78 13.10 9.26 2.39
N PHE A 79 12.83 10.57 2.35
CA PHE A 79 11.56 11.09 1.84
C PHE A 79 11.29 10.62 0.42
N ILE A 80 12.22 10.85 -0.52
CA ILE A 80 12.03 10.47 -1.93
C ILE A 80 11.89 8.94 -2.05
N SER A 81 12.79 8.20 -1.41
CA SER A 81 12.86 6.76 -1.62
C SER A 81 11.67 6.01 -1.02
N ALA A 82 11.28 6.33 0.22
CA ALA A 82 10.17 5.66 0.89
C ALA A 82 8.83 5.95 0.20
N ASN A 83 8.58 7.21 -0.18
CA ASN A 83 7.34 7.59 -0.82
C ASN A 83 7.24 7.08 -2.26
N THR A 84 8.34 7.12 -3.03
CA THR A 84 8.38 6.53 -4.38
C THR A 84 8.16 5.03 -4.32
N ALA A 85 8.86 4.33 -3.41
CA ALA A 85 8.69 2.90 -3.24
C ALA A 85 7.25 2.53 -2.85
N ASN A 86 6.62 3.31 -1.95
CA ASN A 86 5.23 3.10 -1.60
C ASN A 86 4.32 3.26 -2.82
N VAL A 87 4.42 4.38 -3.55
CA VAL A 87 3.57 4.62 -4.73
C VAL A 87 3.72 3.52 -5.78
N VAL A 88 4.95 3.09 -6.07
CA VAL A 88 5.21 2.00 -7.02
C VAL A 88 4.57 0.68 -6.54
N ALA A 89 4.75 0.32 -5.27
CA ALA A 89 4.16 -0.87 -4.69
C ALA A 89 2.63 -0.87 -4.79
N GLN A 90 2.00 0.27 -4.50
CA GLN A 90 0.55 0.40 -4.58
C GLN A 90 0.04 0.34 -6.03
N ILE A 91 0.78 0.89 -6.99
CA ILE A 91 0.43 0.74 -8.41
C ILE A 91 0.48 -0.75 -8.83
N VAL A 92 1.48 -1.50 -8.37
CA VAL A 92 1.53 -2.95 -8.63
C VAL A 92 0.35 -3.66 -7.97
N ALA A 93 0.07 -3.35 -6.70
CA ALA A 93 -1.08 -3.90 -5.97
C ALA A 93 -2.40 -3.64 -6.70
N PHE A 94 -2.60 -2.41 -7.19
CA PHE A 94 -3.77 -1.99 -7.96
C PHE A 94 -4.01 -2.90 -9.17
N PHE A 95 -2.99 -3.15 -9.99
CA PHE A 95 -3.15 -3.97 -11.20
C PHE A 95 -3.45 -5.42 -10.86
N ILE A 96 -2.76 -5.98 -9.86
CA ILE A 96 -2.99 -7.37 -9.44
C ILE A 96 -4.38 -7.50 -8.79
N ASN A 97 -4.79 -6.57 -7.92
CA ASN A 97 -6.10 -6.60 -7.28
C ASN A 97 -7.22 -6.46 -8.31
N LYS A 98 -7.08 -5.52 -9.24
CA LYS A 98 -8.04 -5.35 -10.33
C LYS A 98 -8.26 -6.65 -11.12
N GLU A 99 -7.20 -7.29 -11.57
CA GLU A 99 -7.30 -8.45 -12.47
C GLU A 99 -7.53 -9.78 -11.74
N LYS A 100 -6.90 -9.99 -10.58
CA LYS A 100 -6.92 -11.28 -9.85
C LYS A 100 -7.87 -11.30 -8.66
N THR A 101 -7.89 -10.24 -7.86
CA THR A 101 -8.72 -10.18 -6.65
C THR A 101 -10.19 -9.93 -7.01
N PHE A 102 -10.45 -8.85 -7.75
CA PHE A 102 -11.80 -8.39 -8.07
C PHE A 102 -12.27 -8.78 -9.47
N ARG A 103 -11.38 -9.27 -10.35
CA ARG A 103 -11.67 -9.63 -11.75
C ARG A 103 -12.49 -8.54 -12.45
N SER A 104 -12.02 -7.30 -12.32
CA SER A 104 -12.76 -6.10 -12.68
C SER A 104 -12.44 -5.57 -14.07
N GLY A 105 -13.49 -5.22 -14.80
CA GLY A 105 -13.42 -4.51 -16.08
C GLY A 105 -13.47 -2.99 -15.94
N ALA A 106 -13.27 -2.44 -14.74
CA ALA A 106 -13.29 -0.98 -14.51
C ALA A 106 -12.29 -0.24 -15.42
N ASN A 107 -12.57 1.00 -15.80
CA ASN A 107 -11.68 1.77 -16.66
C ASN A 107 -10.41 2.18 -15.90
N THR A 108 -9.24 1.66 -16.29
CA THR A 108 -7.95 1.99 -15.67
C THR A 108 -7.67 3.50 -15.70
N ALA A 109 -8.02 4.19 -16.79
CA ALA A 109 -7.77 5.61 -16.95
C ALA A 109 -8.53 6.47 -15.93
N VAL A 110 -9.61 5.94 -15.34
CA VAL A 110 -10.38 6.60 -14.29
C VAL A 110 -9.96 6.10 -12.90
N THR A 111 -9.84 4.79 -12.71
CA THR A 111 -9.60 4.22 -11.38
C THR A 111 -8.16 4.39 -10.90
N LEU A 112 -7.16 4.40 -11.79
CA LEU A 112 -5.75 4.53 -11.41
C LEU A 112 -5.42 5.94 -10.86
N PRO A 113 -5.83 7.07 -11.49
CA PRO A 113 -5.61 8.39 -10.89
C PRO A 113 -6.25 8.56 -9.52
N ILE A 114 -7.49 8.08 -9.34
CA ILE A 114 -8.18 8.12 -8.03
C ILE A 114 -7.37 7.34 -6.99
N TYR A 115 -6.87 6.16 -7.36
CA TYR A 115 -6.07 5.32 -6.49
C TYR A 115 -4.73 5.95 -6.09
N ILE A 116 -4.06 6.65 -7.02
CA ILE A 116 -2.82 7.39 -6.74
C ILE A 116 -3.10 8.56 -5.78
N ILE A 117 -4.15 9.34 -6.03
CA ILE A 117 -4.55 10.45 -5.14
C ILE A 117 -4.84 9.92 -3.73
N PHE A 118 -5.56 8.80 -3.63
CA PHE A 118 -5.82 8.14 -2.36
C PHE A 118 -4.53 7.67 -1.67
N THR A 119 -3.59 7.08 -2.41
CA THR A 119 -2.28 6.66 -1.90
C THR A 119 -1.50 7.84 -1.34
N VAL A 120 -1.43 8.96 -2.07
CA VAL A 120 -0.75 10.18 -1.62
C VAL A 120 -1.43 10.76 -0.37
N ALA A 121 -2.76 10.78 -0.33
CA ALA A 121 -3.50 11.23 0.85
C ALA A 121 -3.18 10.37 2.09
N LEU A 122 -3.10 9.05 1.94
CA LEU A 122 -2.71 8.15 3.03
C LEU A 122 -1.26 8.35 3.47
N VAL A 123 -0.35 8.64 2.54
CA VAL A 123 1.04 8.98 2.85
C VAL A 123 1.11 10.25 3.71
N CYS A 124 0.41 11.31 3.30
CA CYS A 124 0.33 12.54 4.08
C CYS A 124 -0.31 12.30 5.45
N PHE A 125 -1.40 11.54 5.50
CA PHE A 125 -2.07 11.19 6.75
C PHE A 125 -1.15 10.41 7.68
N SER A 126 -0.38 9.46 7.16
CA SER A 126 0.58 8.67 7.94
C SER A 126 1.75 9.51 8.44
N ALA A 127 2.24 10.46 7.64
CA ALA A 127 3.30 11.39 8.04
C ALA A 127 2.86 12.30 9.20
N TRP A 128 1.59 12.72 9.24
CA TRP A 128 1.01 13.44 10.38
C TRP A 128 0.72 12.53 11.58
N LEU A 129 0.13 11.34 11.35
CA LEU A 129 -0.35 10.46 12.41
C LEU A 129 0.79 9.77 13.16
N ASN A 130 1.88 9.40 12.48
CA ASN A 130 2.98 8.65 13.08
C ASN A 130 3.59 9.40 14.30
N PRO A 131 3.98 10.69 14.20
CA PRO A 131 4.42 11.46 15.36
C PRO A 131 3.39 11.54 16.50
N VAL A 132 2.09 11.64 16.17
CA VAL A 132 1.02 11.70 17.19
C VAL A 132 0.98 10.39 17.99
N ILE A 133 0.99 9.24 17.31
CA ILE A 133 1.01 7.93 17.97
C ILE A 133 2.33 7.71 18.72
N PHE A 134 3.46 8.11 18.13
CA PHE A 134 4.77 8.05 18.78
C PHE A 134 4.75 8.80 20.12
N GLN A 135 4.28 10.06 20.12
CA GLN A 135 4.21 10.88 21.33
C GLN A 135 3.22 10.31 22.35
N LEU A 136 2.09 9.75 21.90
CA LEU A 136 1.15 9.05 22.77
C LEU A 136 1.83 7.85 23.45
N CYS A 137 2.56 7.03 22.69
CA CYS A 137 3.33 5.89 23.21
C CYS A 137 4.38 6.30 24.24
N VAL A 138 5.15 7.36 23.97
CA VAL A 138 6.18 7.85 24.90
C VAL A 138 5.55 8.45 26.15
N ASN A 139 4.56 9.33 26.00
CA ASN A 139 4.05 10.14 27.11
C ASN A 139 3.04 9.41 28.00
N GLN A 140 2.17 8.58 27.41
CA GLN A 140 1.11 7.89 28.16
C GLN A 140 1.52 6.48 28.61
N PHE A 141 2.34 5.80 27.82
CA PHE A 141 2.75 4.42 28.10
C PHE A 141 4.22 4.31 28.54
N SER A 142 4.95 5.43 28.66
CA SER A 142 6.36 5.47 29.08
C SER A 142 7.27 4.56 28.26
N LEU A 143 6.95 4.36 26.97
CA LEU A 143 7.74 3.52 26.08
C LEU A 143 9.01 4.26 25.63
N SER A 144 10.10 3.53 25.45
CA SER A 144 11.30 4.07 24.82
C SER A 144 11.10 4.31 23.33
N SER A 145 11.95 5.14 22.72
CA SER A 145 11.79 5.62 21.34
C SER A 145 11.71 4.51 20.30
N GLY A 146 12.45 3.41 20.48
CA GLY A 146 12.45 2.28 19.54
C GLY A 146 11.08 1.61 19.42
N PRO A 147 10.56 1.00 20.50
CA PRO A 147 9.23 0.40 20.53
C PRO A 147 8.11 1.38 20.14
N ALA A 148 8.17 2.64 20.60
CA ALA A 148 7.19 3.67 20.25
C ALA A 148 7.14 3.91 18.73
N LEU A 149 8.31 4.01 18.07
CA LEU A 149 8.39 4.19 16.62
C LEU A 149 7.88 2.96 15.85
N THR A 150 8.19 1.75 16.33
CA THR A 150 7.67 0.51 15.75
C THR A 150 6.14 0.45 15.83
N ILE A 151 5.56 0.76 16.99
CA ILE A 151 4.11 0.78 17.17
C ILE A 151 3.46 1.83 16.27
N ALA A 152 3.98 3.07 16.25
CA ALA A 152 3.45 4.13 15.42
C ALA A 152 3.45 3.76 13.92
N THR A 153 4.54 3.13 13.46
CA THR A 153 4.68 2.67 12.08
C THR A 153 3.74 1.50 11.77
N ALA A 154 3.57 0.56 12.71
CA ALA A 154 2.66 -0.57 12.58
C ALA A 154 1.20 -0.09 12.50
N VAL A 155 0.79 0.85 13.34
CA VAL A 155 -0.56 1.44 13.32
C VAL A 155 -0.84 2.10 11.98
N CYS A 156 0.08 2.93 11.47
CA CYS A 156 -0.10 3.57 10.17
C CYS A 156 -0.21 2.54 9.03
N SER A 157 0.66 1.52 9.04
CA SER A 157 0.65 0.45 8.04
C SER A 157 -0.63 -0.37 8.08
N MET A 158 -1.14 -0.70 9.28
CA MET A 158 -2.39 -1.43 9.46
C MET A 158 -3.59 -0.62 8.98
N LEU A 159 -3.67 0.65 9.36
CA LEU A 159 -4.73 1.55 8.88
C LEU A 159 -4.74 1.62 7.36
N GLN A 160 -3.57 1.82 6.76
CA GLN A 160 -3.43 1.85 5.31
C GLN A 160 -3.88 0.53 4.65
N PHE A 161 -3.45 -0.62 5.17
CA PHE A 161 -3.88 -1.94 4.69
C PHE A 161 -5.41 -2.11 4.74
N PHE A 162 -6.04 -1.79 5.88
CA PHE A 162 -7.49 -1.94 6.05
C PHE A 162 -8.29 -0.95 5.22
N LEU A 163 -7.75 0.24 4.92
CA LEU A 163 -8.42 1.23 4.08
C LEU A 163 -8.29 0.92 2.58
N TYR A 164 -7.23 0.27 2.14
CA TYR A 164 -7.09 -0.12 0.73
C TYR A 164 -8.14 -1.14 0.29
N PHE A 165 -8.48 -2.14 1.11
CA PHE A 165 -9.47 -3.14 0.72
C PHE A 165 -10.85 -2.57 0.35
N PRO A 166 -11.52 -1.73 1.17
CA PRO A 166 -12.81 -1.16 0.80
C PRO A 166 -12.70 -0.22 -0.40
N VAL A 167 -11.61 0.54 -0.53
CA VAL A 167 -11.37 1.40 -1.70
C VAL A 167 -11.24 0.59 -2.97
N ASP A 168 -10.42 -0.46 -2.97
CA ASP A 168 -10.28 -1.40 -4.09
C ASP A 168 -11.63 -2.02 -4.45
N LYS A 169 -12.37 -2.49 -3.44
CA LYS A 169 -13.69 -3.07 -3.65
C LYS A 169 -14.66 -2.08 -4.28
N ILE A 170 -14.56 -0.78 -3.96
CA ILE A 170 -15.39 0.28 -4.54
C ILE A 170 -14.98 0.60 -5.97
N LEU A 171 -13.68 0.75 -6.23
CA LEU A 171 -13.15 1.07 -7.55
C LEU A 171 -13.37 -0.07 -8.55
N PHE A 172 -13.32 -1.30 -8.07
CA PHE A 172 -13.36 -2.51 -8.89
C PHE A 172 -14.72 -3.22 -8.90
N LYS A 173 -15.81 -2.55 -8.50
CA LYS A 173 -17.18 -3.14 -8.49
C LYS A 173 -17.62 -3.70 -9.85
N LYS A 174 -17.16 -3.12 -10.97
CA LYS A 174 -17.54 -3.57 -12.32
C LYS A 174 -16.87 -4.91 -12.64
N LYS A 175 -17.63 -6.01 -12.66
CA LYS A 175 -17.11 -7.31 -13.11
C LYS A 175 -16.69 -7.24 -14.58
N LYS A 176 -15.58 -7.88 -14.93
CA LYS A 176 -15.17 -8.09 -16.32
C LYS A 176 -16.20 -9.03 -16.95
N ALA A 177 -16.77 -8.66 -18.10
CA ALA A 177 -17.62 -9.58 -18.85
C ALA A 177 -16.81 -10.85 -19.12
N GLU A 178 -17.32 -12.00 -18.66
CA GLU A 178 -16.73 -13.28 -19.05
C GLU A 178 -16.93 -13.35 -20.56
N LYS A 179 -15.84 -13.37 -21.34
CA LYS A 179 -15.96 -13.67 -22.77
C LYS A 179 -16.60 -15.05 -22.82
N GLU A 180 -17.89 -15.12 -23.13
CA GLU A 180 -18.52 -16.33 -23.59
C GLU A 180 -17.62 -16.85 -24.70
N THR A 181 -16.92 -17.95 -24.44
CA THR A 181 -16.42 -18.81 -25.50
C THR A 181 -17.66 -19.30 -26.25
N ILE A 182 -18.16 -18.49 -27.17
CA ILE A 182 -18.90 -18.95 -28.33
C ILE A 182 -17.85 -19.69 -29.15
N LYS A 183 -17.61 -20.95 -28.78
CA LYS A 183 -17.07 -21.93 -29.70
C LYS A 183 -18.26 -22.33 -30.59
N ALA A 184 -18.41 -21.63 -31.71
CA ALA A 184 -19.08 -22.17 -32.88
C ALA A 184 -18.18 -23.23 -33.52
#